data_AF-A0A7Y3JXA1-F1
#
_entry.id   AF-A0A7Y3JXA1-F1
#
_cell.length_a   1.000
_cell.length_b   1.000
_cell.length_c   1.000
_cell.angle_alpha   90.00
_cell.angle_beta   90.00
_cell.angle_gamma   90.00
#
_symmetry.space_group_name_H-M   'P 1'
#
loop_
_entity.id
_entity.type
_entity.pdbx_description
1 polymer ?
#
loop_
_entity_poly.entity_id
_entity_poly.type
_entity_poly.pdbx_seq_one_letter_code
_entity_poly.pdbx_strand_id
1 'polypeptide(L)'
;MLGALRWFGLMLLVMASLSDAQAFQWQSHPHEQNQNQGAMGAVFVAELPDQARATLRAIKQGGPFAYDRDGVVFGNFERALPKQARGYYHEYTVKTPGVHSRGARRIISGG
;
A
#
# COMPACT_ATOMS: atom_id res chain seq x y z
N MET A 1 70.29 8.82 -3.32
CA MET A 1 70.07 7.62 -2.50
C MET A 1 69.24 8.03 -1.29
N LEU A 2 68.32 7.16 -0.86
CA LEU A 2 67.05 7.42 -0.16
C LEU A 2 67.12 8.02 1.27
N GLY A 3 66.02 8.66 1.71
CA GLY A 3 65.61 8.82 3.13
C GLY A 3 64.96 10.18 3.46
N ALA A 4 63.66 10.39 3.20
CA ALA A 4 62.54 10.37 4.19
C ALA A 4 62.66 11.45 5.30
N LEU A 5 62.08 12.65 5.14
CA LEU A 5 60.69 13.07 5.40
C LEU A 5 60.26 13.15 6.89
N ARG A 6 60.64 14.28 7.51
CA ARG A 6 59.85 15.26 8.28
C ARG A 6 58.67 14.78 9.14
N TRP A 7 58.82 14.77 10.47
CA TRP A 7 57.71 14.96 11.43
C TRP A 7 58.16 15.69 12.73
N PHE A 8 57.94 17.00 12.79
CA PHE A 8 57.84 17.89 13.97
C PHE A 8 56.98 19.08 13.49
N GLY A 9 55.97 19.62 14.17
CA GLY A 9 55.52 19.43 15.53
C GLY A 9 54.14 20.06 15.75
N LEU A 10 53.68 19.84 16.97
CA LEU A 10 52.47 20.24 17.66
C LEU A 10 52.10 21.74 17.54
N MET A 11 50.82 22.08 17.37
CA MET A 11 50.20 23.18 18.13
C MET A 11 48.67 23.18 17.99
N LEU A 12 47.99 23.21 19.12
CA LEU A 12 46.54 23.36 19.26
C LEU A 12 46.30 24.65 20.04
N LEU A 13 45.58 25.63 19.49
CA LEU A 13 44.76 26.55 20.28
C LEU A 13 43.68 27.26 19.44
N VAL A 14 42.57 27.51 20.12
CA VAL A 14 41.19 27.82 19.71
C VAL A 14 40.96 29.34 19.60
N MET A 15 40.03 29.81 18.76
CA MET A 15 38.88 30.69 19.13
C MET A 15 38.11 31.25 17.92
N ALA A 16 36.80 31.40 18.14
CA ALA A 16 35.69 31.46 17.19
C ALA A 16 35.50 32.75 16.39
N SER A 17 34.88 32.62 15.20
CA SER A 17 34.00 33.64 14.58
C SER A 17 33.09 33.00 13.51
N LEU A 18 31.82 32.79 13.88
CA LEU A 18 30.58 33.03 13.11
C LEU A 18 30.68 32.81 11.58
N SER A 19 30.09 31.79 10.96
CA SER A 19 28.78 31.21 11.21
C SER A 19 28.89 29.73 10.92
N ASP A 20 28.54 28.94 11.92
CA ASP A 20 28.37 27.52 11.82
C ASP A 20 27.51 27.18 10.59
N ALA A 21 28.17 26.74 9.52
CA ALA A 21 27.60 25.85 8.52
C ALA A 21 27.38 24.48 9.19
N GLN A 22 26.64 24.49 10.30
CA GLN A 22 26.19 23.32 11.00
C GLN A 22 24.92 22.87 10.31
N ALA A 23 25.08 21.76 9.62
CA ALA A 23 23.98 20.94 9.16
C ALA A 23 22.97 21.76 8.34
N PHE A 24 23.16 21.71 7.02
CA PHE A 24 22.03 21.24 6.22
C PHE A 24 21.65 19.88 6.84
N GLN A 25 20.90 19.93 7.93
CA GLN A 25 20.25 18.81 8.53
C GLN A 25 19.41 18.37 7.37
N TRP A 26 19.87 17.32 6.72
CA TRP A 26 18.99 16.38 6.08
C TRP A 26 18.00 16.02 7.18
N GLN A 27 16.99 16.88 7.41
CA GLN A 27 15.67 16.46 7.79
C GLN A 27 15.27 15.58 6.61
N SER A 28 15.78 14.35 6.62
CA SER A 28 14.93 13.21 6.38
C SER A 28 13.76 13.42 7.33
N HIS A 29 12.77 14.20 6.90
CA HIS A 29 11.41 14.03 7.35
C HIS A 29 11.16 12.54 7.14
N PRO A 30 11.16 11.72 8.21
CA PRO A 30 10.98 10.30 8.05
C PRO A 30 9.52 10.17 7.67
N HIS A 31 9.25 10.07 6.36
CA HIS A 31 8.00 9.62 5.75
C HIS A 31 6.76 9.81 6.64
N GLU A 32 6.44 11.05 7.05
CA GLU A 32 5.18 11.37 7.73
C GLU A 32 4.04 11.45 6.68
N GLN A 33 4.06 10.50 5.75
CA GLN A 33 3.14 10.33 4.64
C GLN A 33 2.51 8.93 4.61
N ASN A 34 2.87 8.03 5.53
CA ASN A 34 2.46 6.62 5.44
C ASN A 34 1.74 6.08 6.67
N GLN A 35 0.70 6.79 7.14
CA GLN A 35 -0.34 6.18 7.97
C GLN A 35 -1.75 6.36 7.39
N ASN A 36 -1.92 7.17 6.35
CA ASN A 36 -3.23 7.48 5.78
C ASN A 36 -3.42 7.03 4.32
N GLN A 37 -2.47 6.24 3.77
CA GLN A 37 -2.58 5.61 2.43
C GLN A 37 -2.84 4.09 2.50
N GLY A 38 -3.11 3.53 3.69
CA GLY A 38 -3.22 2.08 3.89
C GLY A 38 -4.36 1.60 4.80
N ALA A 39 -5.13 2.50 5.42
CA ALA A 39 -6.27 2.11 6.23
C ALA A 39 -7.51 1.95 5.34
N MET A 40 -7.68 0.78 4.72
CA MET A 40 -8.97 0.41 4.13
C MET A 40 -10.04 0.52 5.22
N GLY A 41 -11.09 1.29 4.97
CA GLY A 41 -12.21 1.43 5.91
C GLY A 41 -12.91 0.09 6.13
N ALA A 42 -13.29 -0.17 7.38
CA ALA A 42 -14.15 -1.30 7.71
C ALA A 42 -15.62 -0.88 7.61
N VAL A 43 -16.48 -1.79 7.16
CA VAL A 43 -17.93 -1.62 7.11
C VAL A 43 -18.60 -2.89 7.64
N PHE A 44 -19.69 -2.76 8.39
CA PHE A 44 -20.42 -3.95 8.84
C PHE A 44 -21.14 -4.59 7.66
N VAL A 45 -21.20 -5.93 7.64
CA VAL A 45 -21.93 -6.66 6.59
C VAL A 45 -23.40 -6.23 6.52
N ALA A 46 -24.00 -5.87 7.66
CA ALA A 46 -25.39 -5.40 7.73
C ALA A 46 -25.62 -4.05 7.02
N GLU A 47 -24.58 -3.23 6.89
CA GLU A 47 -24.63 -1.92 6.23
C GLU A 47 -24.41 -2.02 4.72
N LEU A 48 -23.98 -3.20 4.23
CA LEU A 48 -23.83 -3.43 2.80
C LEU A 48 -25.20 -3.49 2.11
N PRO A 49 -25.32 -2.99 0.86
CA PRO A 49 -26.50 -3.20 0.04
C PRO A 49 -26.88 -4.68 -0.05
N ASP A 50 -28.17 -4.98 -0.15
CA ASP A 50 -28.72 -6.34 -0.23
C ASP A 50 -28.02 -7.21 -1.27
N GLN A 51 -27.68 -6.62 -2.42
CA GLN A 51 -27.00 -7.29 -3.53
C GLN A 51 -25.59 -7.72 -3.13
N ALA A 52 -24.86 -6.90 -2.36
CA ALA A 52 -23.52 -7.25 -1.87
C ALA A 52 -23.60 -8.37 -0.82
N ARG A 53 -24.59 -8.30 0.08
CA ARG A 53 -24.84 -9.37 1.06
C ARG A 53 -25.20 -10.70 0.37
N ALA A 54 -25.94 -10.66 -0.73
CA ALA A 54 -26.23 -11.84 -1.54
C ALA A 54 -24.97 -12.41 -2.20
N THR A 55 -24.12 -11.56 -2.79
CA THR A 55 -22.83 -11.98 -3.35
C THR A 55 -21.94 -12.62 -2.27
N LEU A 56 -21.85 -12.06 -1.06
CA LEU A 56 -21.10 -12.66 0.05
C LEU A 56 -21.59 -14.08 0.41
N ARG A 57 -22.92 -14.29 0.42
CA ARG A 57 -23.49 -15.63 0.66
C ARG A 57 -23.09 -16.62 -0.44
N ALA A 58 -23.17 -16.20 -1.70
CA ALA A 58 -22.76 -17.03 -2.84
C ALA A 58 -21.27 -17.38 -2.78
N ILE A 59 -20.39 -16.42 -2.44
CA ILE A 59 -18.96 -16.66 -2.24
C ILE A 59 -18.75 -17.73 -1.15
N LYS A 60 -19.42 -17.60 0.00
CA LYS A 60 -19.31 -18.56 1.11
C LYS A 60 -19.79 -19.98 0.73
N GLN A 61 -20.74 -20.09 -0.20
CA GLN A 61 -21.30 -21.35 -0.67
C GLN A 61 -20.51 -21.97 -1.84
N GLY A 62 -19.58 -21.23 -2.45
CA GLY A 62 -18.89 -21.67 -3.66
C GLY A 62 -19.73 -21.54 -4.94
N GLY A 63 -20.79 -20.72 -4.93
CA GLY A 63 -21.71 -20.52 -6.04
C GLY A 63 -23.12 -21.08 -5.80
N PRO A 64 -24.01 -21.06 -6.81
CA PRO A 64 -23.76 -20.58 -8.18
C PRO A 64 -23.52 -19.07 -8.25
N PHE A 65 -22.70 -18.63 -9.21
CA PHE A 65 -22.44 -17.22 -9.45
C PHE A 65 -23.30 -16.66 -10.59
N ALA A 66 -23.59 -15.36 -10.54
CA ALA A 66 -24.51 -14.72 -11.47
C ALA A 66 -23.88 -14.43 -12.85
N TYR A 67 -22.55 -14.33 -12.91
CA TYR A 67 -21.82 -14.03 -14.13
C TYR A 67 -20.61 -14.95 -14.29
N ASP A 68 -20.29 -15.33 -15.53
CA ASP A 68 -19.18 -16.25 -15.85
C ASP A 68 -17.80 -15.76 -15.40
N ARG A 69 -17.66 -14.45 -15.18
CA ARG A 69 -16.42 -13.82 -14.71
C ARG A 69 -16.31 -13.77 -13.19
N ASP A 70 -17.33 -14.18 -12.45
CA ASP A 70 -17.27 -14.20 -11.00
C ASP A 70 -16.39 -15.36 -10.52
N GLY A 71 -15.46 -15.06 -9.61
CA GLY A 71 -14.46 -16.00 -9.12
C GLY A 71 -13.16 -16.04 -9.93
N VAL A 72 -13.01 -15.23 -10.99
CA VAL A 72 -11.71 -15.12 -11.69
C VAL A 72 -10.69 -14.36 -10.84
N VAL A 73 -9.41 -14.59 -11.11
CA VAL A 73 -8.30 -13.92 -10.40
C VAL A 73 -8.35 -12.41 -10.63
N PHE A 74 -8.32 -11.64 -9.54
CA PHE A 74 -8.13 -10.19 -9.54
C PHE A 74 -6.63 -9.86 -9.46
N GLY A 75 -6.12 -9.16 -10.47
CA GLY A 75 -4.68 -8.93 -10.62
C GLY A 75 -4.05 -7.92 -9.66
N ASN A 76 -4.84 -7.04 -9.04
CA ASN A 76 -4.36 -5.95 -8.18
C ASN A 76 -3.20 -5.11 -8.79
N PHE A 77 -3.27 -4.81 -10.10
CA PHE A 77 -2.20 -4.11 -10.83
C PHE A 77 -1.94 -2.69 -10.33
N GLU A 78 -3.02 -2.00 -9.92
CA GLU A 78 -2.98 -0.66 -9.33
C GLU A 78 -2.55 -0.66 -7.86
N ARG A 79 -2.40 -1.85 -7.25
CA ARG A 79 -1.93 -2.04 -5.87
C ARG A 79 -2.81 -1.35 -4.81
N ALA A 80 -4.12 -1.28 -5.06
CA ALA A 80 -5.10 -0.78 -4.11
C ALA A 80 -5.28 -1.71 -2.89
N LEU A 81 -4.95 -3.00 -3.05
CA LEU A 81 -4.93 -3.99 -1.97
C LEU A 81 -3.49 -4.36 -1.58
N PRO A 82 -3.26 -4.91 -0.38
CA PRO A 82 -1.95 -5.39 0.04
C PRO A 82 -1.31 -6.35 -0.97
N LYS A 83 0.00 -6.26 -1.15
CA LYS A 83 0.75 -7.12 -2.08
C LYS A 83 0.72 -8.57 -1.60
N GLN A 84 0.20 -9.47 -2.44
CA GLN A 84 0.08 -10.91 -2.18
C GLN A 84 0.54 -11.71 -3.42
N ALA A 85 0.65 -13.04 -3.27
CA ALA A 85 1.01 -13.93 -4.37
C ALA A 85 -0.04 -13.90 -5.51
N ARG A 86 0.37 -14.26 -6.73
CA ARG A 86 -0.55 -14.35 -7.87
C ARG A 86 -1.63 -15.39 -7.57
N GLY A 87 -2.89 -15.05 -7.85
CA GLY A 87 -4.04 -15.91 -7.57
C GLY A 87 -4.60 -15.76 -6.15
N TYR A 88 -4.01 -14.92 -5.29
CA TYR A 88 -4.54 -14.72 -3.94
C TYR A 88 -5.90 -14.00 -3.93
N TYR A 89 -6.14 -13.09 -4.87
CA TYR A 89 -7.38 -12.31 -4.92
C TYR A 89 -8.31 -12.79 -6.03
N HIS A 90 -9.61 -12.81 -5.74
CA HIS A 90 -10.67 -13.16 -6.69
C HIS A 90 -11.75 -12.08 -6.73
N GLU A 91 -12.30 -11.77 -7.91
CA GLU A 91 -13.36 -10.77 -8.07
C GLU A 91 -14.75 -11.37 -8.23
N TYR A 92 -15.75 -10.72 -7.65
CA TYR A 92 -17.16 -11.09 -7.75
C TYR A 92 -18.02 -9.87 -8.03
N THR A 93 -18.97 -10.03 -8.94
CA THR A 93 -19.90 -8.98 -9.32
C THR A 93 -20.94 -8.76 -8.23
N VAL A 94 -21.14 -7.49 -7.87
CA VAL A 94 -22.30 -7.06 -7.07
C VAL A 94 -23.31 -6.44 -8.03
N LYS A 95 -24.49 -7.07 -8.16
CA LYS A 95 -25.52 -6.59 -9.08
C LYS A 95 -25.95 -5.17 -8.71
N THR A 96 -26.06 -4.31 -9.72
CA THR A 96 -26.64 -2.97 -9.57
C THR A 96 -28.08 -3.00 -10.07
N PRO A 97 -29.09 -2.66 -9.26
CA PRO A 97 -30.48 -2.63 -9.70
C PRO A 97 -30.67 -1.77 -10.95
N GLY A 98 -31.49 -2.24 -11.90
CA GLY A 98 -31.76 -1.55 -13.17
C GLY A 98 -30.64 -1.65 -14.23
N VAL A 99 -29.46 -2.16 -13.88
CA VAL A 99 -28.35 -2.35 -14.82
C VAL A 99 -28.38 -3.77 -15.39
N HIS A 100 -28.40 -3.88 -16.72
CA HIS A 100 -28.43 -5.15 -17.44
C HIS A 100 -27.03 -5.79 -17.59
N SER A 101 -25.98 -4.97 -17.57
CA SER A 101 -24.59 -5.44 -17.58
C SER A 101 -24.13 -5.81 -16.16
N ARG A 102 -22.86 -6.24 -16.03
CA ARG A 102 -22.23 -6.49 -14.72
C ARG A 102 -22.13 -5.23 -13.84
N GLY A 103 -22.31 -4.03 -14.38
CA GLY A 103 -22.07 -2.78 -13.67
C GLY A 103 -20.63 -2.65 -13.14
N ALA A 104 -20.40 -1.73 -12.21
CA ALA A 104 -19.06 -1.41 -11.69
C ALA A 104 -18.78 -1.94 -10.27
N ARG A 105 -19.80 -2.39 -9.53
CA ARG A 105 -19.65 -2.78 -8.11
C ARG A 105 -19.04 -4.19 -8.01
N ARG A 106 -18.04 -4.36 -7.16
CA ARG A 106 -17.33 -5.62 -6.96
C ARG A 106 -17.10 -5.92 -5.47
N ILE A 107 -17.01 -7.20 -5.14
CA ILE A 107 -16.37 -7.69 -3.92
C ILE A 107 -15.08 -8.40 -4.35
N ILE A 108 -13.98 -8.11 -3.66
CA ILE A 108 -12.72 -8.83 -3.84
C ILE A 108 -12.50 -9.69 -2.58
N SER A 109 -12.37 -11.00 -2.75
CA SER A 109 -11.94 -11.89 -1.66
C SER A 109 -10.43 -12.14 -1.77
N GLY A 110 -9.79 -12.40 -0.63
CA GLY A 110 -8.42 -12.89 -0.55
C GLY A 110 -8.35 -14.20 0.21
N GLY A 111 -7.44 -15.08 -0.20
CA GLY A 111 -7.18 -16.37 0.46
C GLY A 111 -7.72 -17.59 -0.26
#